data_AF-A0A966MTZ8-F1
#
_entry.id   AF-A0A966MTZ8-F1
#
_cell.length_a   1.000
_cell.length_b   1.000
_cell.length_c   1.000
_cell.angle_alpha   90.00
_cell.angle_beta   90.00
_cell.angle_gamma   90.00
#
_symmetry.space_group_name_H-M   'P 1'
#
loop_
_entity.id
_entity.type
_entity.pdbx_description
1 polymer ?
#
loop_
_entity_poly.entity_id
_entity_poly.type
_entity_poly.pdbx_seq_one_letter_code
_entity_poly.pdbx_strand_id
1 'polypeptide(L)'
;AVMLGGFSTRAASGAGAFDAVSVMLSQEYSQRLSASLEAWHDRTATPSWQRFATRFPEAAERTEQLEAMLVALADPQPAAASVGGARLAPLVRLAPALLALETLLALALGWAAYHRLARARIGPPLAALRDLRFNDQWVWGLIVGMTVLLLPTLVEWRTTGINLVAFFGTLYALRGGGVLTWYIPDRAAVWVMVGLLVLVPVLGPVWVLVTLLTVTFTLGLGDTWRDFRAGAETRRPWSP
;
A
#
# COMPACT_ATOMS: atom_id res chain seq x y z
N ALA A 1 -16.12 63.34 -6.57
CA ALA A 1 -14.92 62.55 -6.85
C ALA A 1 -14.55 61.79 -5.58
N VAL A 2 -14.86 60.49 -5.52
CA VAL A 2 -14.56 59.61 -4.38
C VAL A 2 -13.38 58.73 -4.81
N MET A 3 -12.25 58.88 -4.12
CA MET A 3 -11.10 57.98 -4.29
C MET A 3 -11.43 56.64 -3.65
N LEU A 4 -11.69 55.63 -4.47
CA LEU A 4 -11.74 54.24 -4.04
C LEU A 4 -10.31 53.71 -3.96
N GLY A 5 -9.86 53.47 -2.73
CA GLY A 5 -8.59 52.83 -2.44
C GLY A 5 -8.47 51.49 -3.14
N GLY A 6 -7.36 51.31 -3.85
CA GLY A 6 -7.00 50.04 -4.46
C GLY A 6 -6.85 48.98 -3.39
N PHE A 7 -7.74 47.98 -3.41
CA PHE A 7 -7.46 46.69 -2.82
C PHE A 7 -6.32 46.05 -3.62
N SER A 8 -5.09 46.23 -3.13
CA SER A 8 -3.99 45.35 -3.52
C SER A 8 -4.35 43.95 -3.05
N THR A 9 -4.84 43.14 -3.98
CA THR A 9 -4.89 41.70 -3.84
C THR A 9 -3.45 41.23 -3.66
N ARG A 10 -3.03 41.01 -2.41
CA ARG A 10 -1.90 40.12 -2.16
C ARG A 10 -2.29 38.81 -2.80
N ALA A 11 -1.64 38.48 -3.92
CA ALA A 11 -1.57 37.13 -4.41
C ALA A 11 -1.06 36.29 -3.24
N ALA A 12 -1.97 35.55 -2.59
CA ALA A 12 -1.58 34.52 -1.67
C ALA A 12 -0.71 33.57 -2.49
N SER A 13 0.59 33.55 -2.18
CA SER A 13 1.50 32.52 -2.68
C SER A 13 0.89 31.18 -2.29
N GLY A 14 0.30 30.50 -3.28
CA GLY A 14 -0.44 29.25 -3.15
C GLY A 14 0.48 28.06 -2.87
N ALA A 15 1.27 28.14 -1.81
CA ALA A 15 1.90 26.99 -1.19
C ALA A 15 1.05 26.67 0.04
N GLY A 16 0.13 25.71 -0.10
CA GLY A 16 -0.65 25.22 1.03
C GLY A 16 0.28 24.58 2.07
N ALA A 17 -0.12 24.54 3.34
CA ALA A 17 0.63 23.84 4.38
C ALA A 17 0.93 22.36 4.01
N PHE A 18 0.05 21.74 3.24
CA PHE A 18 0.23 20.39 2.70
C PHE A 18 1.35 20.30 1.65
N ASP A 19 1.59 21.36 0.87
CA ASP A 19 2.70 21.39 -0.09
C ASP A 19 4.04 21.42 0.64
N ALA A 20 4.15 22.22 1.69
CA ALA A 20 5.35 22.29 2.53
C ALA A 20 5.67 20.93 3.18
N VAL A 21 4.66 20.24 3.72
CA VAL A 21 4.81 18.89 4.28
C VAL A 21 5.23 17.90 3.20
N SER A 22 4.65 17.97 2.00
CA SER A 22 4.99 17.07 0.91
C SER A 22 6.43 17.26 0.41
N VAL A 23 6.91 18.50 0.34
CA VAL A 23 8.28 18.84 -0.01
C VAL A 23 9.25 18.33 1.05
N MET A 24 8.95 18.55 2.32
CA MET A 24 9.76 18.04 3.43
C MET A 24 9.84 16.50 3.40
N LEU A 25 8.72 15.80 3.23
CA LEU A 25 8.71 14.33 3.13
C LEU A 25 9.50 13.82 1.91
N SER A 26 9.44 14.55 0.78
CA SER A 26 10.22 14.19 -0.40
C SER A 26 11.72 14.35 -0.18
N GLN A 27 12.13 15.39 0.55
CA GLN A 27 13.54 15.62 0.90
C GLN A 27 14.04 14.58 1.90
N GLU A 28 13.25 14.26 2.93
CA GLU A 28 13.61 13.22 3.90
C GLU A 28 13.68 11.84 3.22
N TYR A 29 12.76 11.54 2.31
CA TYR A 29 12.78 10.29 1.55
C TYR A 29 14.03 10.16 0.68
N SER A 30 14.42 11.22 -0.04
CA SER A 30 15.63 11.20 -0.87
C SER A 30 16.89 11.05 -0.01
N GLN A 31 16.95 11.72 1.14
CA GLN A 31 18.07 11.60 2.09
C GLN A 31 18.19 10.19 2.67
N ARG A 32 17.08 9.55 3.05
CA ARG A 32 17.12 8.17 3.56
C ARG A 32 17.51 7.17 2.49
N LEU A 33 17.03 7.39 1.27
CA LEU A 33 17.36 6.50 0.17
C LEU A 33 18.85 6.61 -0.19
N SER A 34 19.41 7.82 -0.26
CA SER A 34 20.84 7.99 -0.54
C SER A 34 21.69 7.30 0.51
N ALA A 35 21.37 7.47 1.80
CA ALA A 35 22.05 6.76 2.88
C ALA A 35 21.94 5.22 2.78
N SER A 36 20.77 4.73 2.32
CA SER A 36 20.56 3.29 2.11
C SER A 36 21.34 2.74 0.91
N LEU A 37 21.44 3.52 -0.17
CA LEU A 37 22.20 3.18 -1.37
C LEU A 37 23.71 3.21 -1.11
N GLU A 38 24.19 4.15 -0.30
CA GLU A 38 25.58 4.21 0.15
C GLU A 38 25.94 2.99 0.99
N ALA A 39 25.10 2.66 1.99
CA ALA A 39 25.27 1.44 2.79
C ALA A 39 25.19 0.15 1.95
N TRP A 40 24.43 0.17 0.86
CA TRP A 40 24.37 -0.94 -0.09
C TRP A 40 25.67 -1.04 -0.93
N HIS A 41 26.15 0.07 -1.47
CA HIS A 41 27.42 0.15 -2.21
C HIS A 41 28.61 -0.32 -1.37
N ASP A 42 28.67 0.05 -0.09
CA ASP A 42 29.72 -0.43 0.82
C ASP A 42 29.69 -1.95 0.98
N ARG A 43 28.49 -2.55 1.04
CA ARG A 43 28.33 -4.01 1.12
C ARG A 43 28.75 -4.68 -0.18
N THR A 44 28.38 -4.13 -1.34
CA THR A 44 28.72 -4.72 -2.64
C THR A 44 30.20 -4.55 -2.99
N ALA A 45 30.90 -3.56 -2.42
CA ALA A 45 32.34 -3.41 -2.54
C ALA A 45 33.15 -4.51 -1.82
N THR A 46 32.52 -5.32 -0.96
CA THR A 46 33.21 -6.32 -0.15
C THR A 46 33.71 -7.50 -1.00
N PRO A 47 34.91 -8.08 -0.73
CA PRO A 47 35.44 -9.23 -1.49
C PRO A 47 34.57 -10.49 -1.45
N SER A 48 33.67 -10.62 -0.47
CA SER A 48 32.67 -11.68 -0.39
C SER A 48 31.59 -11.54 -1.47
N TRP A 49 31.11 -10.32 -1.70
CA TRP A 49 30.12 -10.02 -2.73
C TRP A 49 30.70 -10.21 -4.13
N GLN A 50 31.93 -9.74 -4.37
CA GLN A 50 32.60 -9.93 -5.66
C GLN A 50 32.74 -11.42 -6.03
N ARG A 51 33.05 -12.28 -5.05
CA ARG A 51 33.07 -13.75 -5.24
C ARG A 51 31.69 -14.34 -5.51
N PHE A 52 30.64 -13.78 -4.92
CA PHE A 52 29.26 -14.18 -5.22
C PHE A 52 28.84 -13.75 -6.63
N ALA A 53 29.09 -12.48 -6.98
CA ALA A 53 28.73 -11.90 -8.28
C ALA A 53 29.43 -12.62 -9.45
N THR A 54 30.71 -12.96 -9.28
CA THR A 54 31.46 -13.76 -10.29
C THR A 54 30.90 -15.17 -10.44
N ARG A 55 30.37 -15.77 -9.38
CA ARG A 55 29.77 -17.11 -9.40
C ARG A 55 28.34 -17.11 -9.97
N PHE A 56 27.59 -16.02 -9.79
CA PHE A 56 26.19 -15.89 -10.19
C PHE A 56 25.94 -14.54 -10.91
N PRO A 57 26.40 -14.39 -12.16
CA PRO A 57 26.33 -13.10 -12.87
C PRO A 57 24.90 -12.61 -13.09
N GLU A 58 23.94 -13.51 -13.38
CA GLU A 58 22.54 -13.13 -13.53
C GLU A 58 21.93 -12.53 -12.25
N ALA A 59 22.34 -13.02 -11.07
CA ALA A 59 21.84 -12.50 -9.80
C ALA A 59 22.41 -11.11 -9.51
N ALA A 60 23.68 -10.89 -9.85
CA ALA A 60 24.32 -9.58 -9.76
C ALA A 60 23.62 -8.57 -10.68
N GLU A 61 23.40 -8.92 -11.95
CA GLU A 61 22.74 -8.06 -12.93
C GLU A 61 21.33 -7.65 -12.50
N ARG A 62 20.52 -8.59 -11.97
CA ARG A 62 19.19 -8.27 -11.43
C ARG A 62 19.27 -7.28 -10.27
N THR A 63 20.30 -7.37 -9.45
CA THR A 63 20.47 -6.49 -8.29
C THR A 63 20.87 -5.08 -8.73
N GLU A 64 21.76 -4.96 -9.73
CA GLU A 64 22.11 -3.69 -10.37
C GLU A 64 20.91 -3.05 -11.07
N GLN A 65 20.08 -3.85 -11.76
CA GLN A 65 18.83 -3.38 -12.38
C GLN A 65 17.85 -2.86 -11.32
N LEU A 66 17.69 -3.55 -10.19
CA LEU A 66 16.84 -3.11 -9.09
C LEU A 66 17.36 -1.80 -8.47
N GLU A 67 18.67 -1.68 -8.29
CA GLU A 67 19.31 -0.45 -7.81
C GLU A 67 19.08 0.71 -8.77
N ALA A 68 19.28 0.50 -10.08
CA ALA A 68 19.00 1.51 -11.10
C ALA A 68 17.52 1.93 -11.10
N MET A 69 16.59 0.98 -10.88
CA MET A 69 15.16 1.30 -10.72
C MET A 69 14.89 2.13 -9.47
N LEU A 70 15.50 1.81 -8.32
CA LEU A 70 15.33 2.55 -7.07
C LEU A 70 15.86 3.98 -7.19
N VAL A 71 17.01 4.17 -7.83
CA VAL A 71 17.56 5.49 -8.14
C VAL A 71 16.60 6.26 -9.07
N ALA A 72 16.12 5.63 -10.15
CA ALA A 72 15.18 6.26 -11.08
C ALA A 72 13.83 6.63 -10.44
N LEU A 73 13.37 5.88 -9.43
CA LEU A 73 12.15 6.16 -8.66
C LEU A 73 12.31 7.33 -7.67
N ALA A 74 13.55 7.63 -7.29
CA ALA A 74 13.90 8.66 -6.33
C ALA A 74 14.28 9.97 -6.97
N ASP A 75 14.80 9.91 -8.19
CA ASP A 75 15.19 11.09 -8.94
C ASP A 75 13.94 11.92 -9.27
N PRO A 76 13.88 13.20 -8.89
CA PRO A 76 12.77 14.08 -9.25
C PRO A 76 12.78 14.27 -10.77
N GLN A 77 11.97 13.47 -11.49
CA GLN A 77 11.87 13.55 -12.96
C GLN A 77 11.59 15.00 -13.43
N PRO A 78 12.17 15.41 -14.58
CA PRO A 78 12.00 16.76 -15.09
C PRO A 78 10.52 17.10 -15.29
N ALA A 79 10.15 18.31 -14.87
CA ALA A 79 8.78 18.84 -14.81
C ALA A 79 7.98 18.82 -16.12
N ALA A 80 8.63 18.52 -17.26
CA ALA A 80 8.02 18.49 -18.59
C ALA A 80 6.89 17.45 -18.74
N ALA A 81 6.80 16.45 -17.85
CA ALA A 81 5.72 15.47 -17.86
C ALA A 81 4.62 15.74 -16.82
N SER A 82 4.74 16.75 -15.95
CA SER A 82 3.83 16.99 -14.81
C SER A 82 2.84 18.12 -15.04
N VAL A 83 1.57 17.77 -15.21
CA VAL A 83 0.45 18.68 -14.90
C VAL A 83 0.38 18.80 -13.37
N GLY A 84 0.52 20.02 -12.84
CA GLY A 84 0.23 20.34 -11.44
C GLY A 84 1.41 20.66 -10.49
N GLY A 85 2.65 20.82 -10.98
CA GLY A 85 3.76 21.40 -10.18
C GLY A 85 4.24 20.55 -8.99
N ALA A 86 5.47 20.04 -9.07
CA ALA A 86 6.11 19.10 -8.13
C ALA A 86 5.55 17.67 -8.15
N ARG A 87 6.22 16.79 -8.89
CA ARG A 87 5.97 15.34 -8.84
C ARG A 87 6.80 14.69 -7.74
N LEU A 88 6.18 14.54 -6.57
CA LEU A 88 6.69 13.79 -5.42
C LEU A 88 7.02 12.33 -5.81
N ALA A 89 8.00 11.73 -5.12
CA ALA A 89 8.32 10.31 -5.25
C ALA A 89 7.05 9.45 -5.07
N PRO A 90 6.91 8.30 -5.76
CA PRO A 90 5.67 7.52 -5.77
C PRO A 90 5.18 7.12 -4.36
N LEU A 91 6.11 6.81 -3.46
CA LEU A 91 5.79 6.47 -2.07
C LEU A 91 5.31 7.69 -1.27
N VAL A 92 5.87 8.88 -1.52
CA VAL A 92 5.44 10.12 -0.87
C VAL A 92 4.02 10.48 -1.31
N ARG A 93 3.62 10.17 -2.55
CA ARG A 93 2.23 10.36 -3.00
C ARG A 93 1.25 9.45 -2.28
N LEU A 94 1.67 8.25 -1.88
CA LEU A 94 0.86 7.28 -1.15
C LEU A 94 0.95 7.44 0.37
N ALA A 95 1.77 8.36 0.86
CA ALA A 95 2.04 8.54 2.29
C ALA A 95 0.75 8.69 3.12
N PRO A 96 -0.28 9.45 2.71
CA PRO A 96 -1.52 9.54 3.46
C PRO A 96 -2.25 8.19 3.61
N ALA A 97 -2.37 7.43 2.52
CA ALA A 97 -3.02 6.11 2.54
C ALA A 97 -2.22 5.11 3.39
N LEU A 98 -0.89 5.09 3.23
CA LEU A 98 -0.01 4.20 4.00
C LEU A 98 -0.07 4.53 5.49
N LEU A 99 -0.02 5.81 5.87
CA LEU A 99 -0.12 6.26 7.25
C LEU A 99 -1.47 5.86 7.87
N ALA A 100 -2.56 6.00 7.12
CA ALA A 100 -3.88 5.56 7.58
C ALA A 100 -3.93 4.03 7.79
N LEU A 101 -3.38 3.25 6.85
CA LEU A 101 -3.29 1.79 6.96
C LEU A 101 -2.40 1.35 8.13
N GLU A 102 -1.25 1.99 8.32
CA GLU A 102 -0.34 1.74 9.43
C GLU A 102 -0.97 2.07 10.78
N THR A 103 -1.72 3.17 10.86
CA THR A 103 -2.45 3.55 12.08
C THR A 103 -3.51 2.50 12.43
N LEU A 104 -4.27 2.02 11.44
CA LEU A 104 -5.23 0.94 11.63
C LEU A 104 -4.55 -0.36 12.06
N LEU A 105 -3.41 -0.70 11.45
CA LEU A 105 -2.62 -1.87 11.81
C LEU A 105 -2.09 -1.78 13.25
N ALA A 106 -1.51 -0.64 13.62
CA ALA A 106 -0.99 -0.38 14.95
C ALA A 106 -2.11 -0.46 16.01
N LEU A 107 -3.29 0.07 15.70
CA LEU A 107 -4.46 -0.01 16.57
C LEU A 107 -4.94 -1.46 16.73
N ALA A 108 -5.02 -2.22 15.63
CA ALA A 108 -5.42 -3.62 15.66
C ALA A 108 -4.43 -4.47 16.47
N LEU A 109 -3.12 -4.28 16.26
CA LEU A 109 -2.07 -4.96 17.02
C LEU A 109 -2.08 -4.56 18.50
N GLY A 110 -2.27 -3.27 18.79
CA GLY A 110 -2.39 -2.77 20.16
C GLY A 110 -3.58 -3.38 20.90
N TRP A 111 -4.74 -3.47 20.24
CA TRP A 111 -5.92 -4.10 20.81
C TRP A 111 -5.77 -5.62 21.00
N ALA A 112 -5.12 -6.30 20.06
CA ALA A 112 -4.80 -7.72 20.18
C ALA A 112 -3.81 -7.99 21.34
N ALA A 113 -2.77 -7.14 21.47
CA ALA A 113 -1.81 -7.23 22.57
C ALA A 113 -2.49 -6.93 23.92
N TYR A 114 -3.35 -5.92 23.99
CA TYR A 114 -4.16 -5.63 25.16
C TYR A 114 -5.01 -6.84 25.56
N HIS A 115 -5.72 -7.47 24.63
CA HIS A 115 -6.51 -8.67 24.93
C HIS A 115 -5.68 -9.87 25.37
N ARG A 116 -4.44 -10.00 24.85
CA ARG A 116 -3.55 -11.10 25.22
C ARG A 116 -2.90 -10.91 26.59
N LEU A 117 -2.65 -9.67 27.00
CA LEU A 117 -1.87 -9.33 28.20
C LEU A 117 -2.73 -8.79 29.35
N ALA A 118 -3.91 -8.26 29.08
CA ALA A 118 -4.79 -7.71 30.11
C ALA A 118 -5.48 -8.82 30.92
N ARG A 119 -5.39 -8.71 32.25
CA ARG A 119 -6.09 -9.62 33.18
C ARG A 119 -7.59 -9.33 33.26
N ALA A 120 -8.00 -8.08 33.05
CA ALA A 120 -9.39 -7.68 32.93
C ALA A 120 -9.74 -7.48 31.45
N ARG A 121 -10.59 -8.36 30.90
CA ARG A 121 -11.04 -8.28 29.51
C ARG A 121 -12.23 -7.34 29.42
N ILE A 122 -12.03 -6.17 28.84
CA ILE A 122 -13.11 -5.21 28.57
C ILE A 122 -13.45 -5.32 27.08
N GLY A 123 -14.69 -5.74 26.79
CA GLY A 123 -15.21 -5.88 25.44
C GLY A 123 -14.86 -7.21 24.75
N PRO A 124 -15.53 -7.53 23.62
CA PRO A 124 -15.22 -8.70 22.82
C PRO A 124 -13.86 -8.55 22.10
N PRO A 125 -13.12 -9.66 21.88
CA PRO A 125 -11.88 -9.63 21.10
C PRO A 125 -12.15 -9.20 19.64
N LEU A 126 -11.10 -8.76 18.93
CA LEU A 126 -11.21 -8.54 17.48
C LEU A 126 -11.75 -9.81 16.82
N ALA A 127 -12.76 -9.64 15.97
CA ALA A 127 -13.23 -10.70 15.10
C ALA A 127 -12.08 -11.18 14.20
N ALA A 128 -12.05 -12.46 13.88
CA ALA A 128 -10.99 -13.00 13.02
C ALA A 128 -11.05 -12.34 11.63
N LEU A 129 -9.93 -12.29 10.90
CA LEU A 129 -9.91 -11.72 9.53
C LEU A 129 -10.96 -12.38 8.62
N ARG A 130 -11.28 -13.65 8.88
CA ARG A 130 -12.35 -14.40 8.19
C ARG A 130 -13.75 -13.82 8.41
N ASP A 131 -13.98 -13.01 9.43
CA ASP A 131 -15.29 -12.42 9.78
C ASP A 131 -15.39 -10.94 9.40
N LEU A 132 -14.34 -10.37 8.79
CA LEU A 132 -14.31 -8.98 8.35
C LEU A 132 -15.34 -8.75 7.23
N ARG A 133 -16.45 -8.06 7.55
CA ARG A 133 -17.49 -7.66 6.60
C ARG A 133 -17.58 -6.13 6.59
N PHE A 134 -17.53 -5.55 5.39
CA PHE A 134 -17.75 -4.12 5.23
C PHE A 134 -19.18 -3.85 4.78
N ASN A 135 -19.72 -2.73 5.24
CA ASN A 135 -20.98 -2.19 4.70
C ASN A 135 -20.77 -1.82 3.23
N ASP A 136 -21.78 -2.07 2.38
CA ASP A 136 -21.80 -1.76 0.95
C ASP A 136 -21.43 -0.28 0.65
N GLN A 137 -21.70 0.62 1.61
CA GLN A 137 -21.35 2.04 1.50
C GLN A 137 -19.85 2.31 1.31
N TRP A 138 -18.96 1.43 1.76
CA TRP A 138 -17.50 1.61 1.63
C TRP A 138 -17.01 1.43 0.19
N VAL A 139 -17.81 0.77 -0.67
CA VAL A 139 -17.47 0.57 -2.08
C VAL A 139 -17.48 1.92 -2.82
N TRP A 140 -18.27 2.88 -2.36
CA TRP A 140 -18.30 4.23 -2.93
C TRP A 140 -16.98 4.97 -2.79
N GLY A 141 -16.22 4.75 -1.71
CA GLY A 141 -14.87 5.32 -1.58
C GLY A 141 -13.95 4.85 -2.70
N LEU A 142 -14.02 3.57 -3.05
CA LEU A 142 -13.30 3.01 -4.19
C LEU A 142 -13.81 3.55 -5.54
N ILE A 143 -15.14 3.63 -5.73
CA ILE A 143 -15.75 4.16 -6.96
C ILE A 143 -15.35 5.62 -7.19
N VAL A 144 -15.44 6.45 -6.16
CA VAL A 144 -15.03 7.86 -6.21
C VAL A 144 -13.54 7.97 -6.54
N GLY A 145 -12.70 7.16 -5.90
CA GLY A 145 -11.25 7.14 -6.15
C GLY A 145 -10.92 6.78 -7.59
N MET A 146 -11.56 5.74 -8.13
CA MET A 146 -11.41 5.32 -9.53
C MET A 146 -11.93 6.39 -10.49
N THR A 147 -13.07 7.00 -10.20
CA THR A 147 -13.65 8.07 -11.04
C THR A 147 -12.70 9.25 -11.15
N VAL A 148 -12.14 9.71 -10.02
CA VAL A 148 -11.14 10.78 -9.99
C VAL A 148 -9.89 10.41 -10.79
N LEU A 149 -9.48 9.14 -10.77
CA LEU A 149 -8.28 8.67 -11.46
C LEU A 149 -8.46 8.53 -12.97
N LEU A 150 -9.66 8.12 -13.41
CA LEU A 150 -9.98 7.85 -14.82
C LEU A 150 -10.43 9.11 -15.58
N LEU A 151 -11.03 10.09 -14.89
CA LEU A 151 -11.49 11.32 -15.55
C LEU A 151 -10.34 12.31 -15.77
N PRO A 152 -10.03 12.68 -17.03
CA PRO A 152 -8.96 13.63 -17.33
C PRO A 152 -9.27 15.05 -16.84
N THR A 153 -10.55 15.38 -16.62
CA THR A 153 -10.98 16.66 -16.03
C THR A 153 -10.59 16.81 -14.55
N LEU A 154 -10.21 15.72 -13.87
CA LEU A 154 -9.90 15.70 -12.43
C LEU A 154 -8.42 15.45 -12.16
N VAL A 155 -7.54 15.81 -13.10
CA VAL A 155 -6.08 15.58 -12.99
C VAL A 155 -5.48 16.22 -11.74
N GLU A 156 -5.98 17.37 -11.30
CA GLU A 156 -5.54 18.04 -10.06
C GLU A 156 -5.84 17.19 -8.80
N TRP A 157 -6.90 16.38 -8.83
CA TRP A 157 -7.33 15.52 -7.72
C TRP A 157 -6.76 14.11 -7.81
N ARG A 158 -5.91 13.82 -8.81
CA ARG A 158 -5.42 12.47 -9.09
C ARG A 158 -4.64 11.87 -7.93
N THR A 159 -3.88 12.68 -7.19
CA THR A 159 -3.18 12.22 -5.98
C THR A 159 -4.15 11.74 -4.92
N THR A 160 -5.25 12.46 -4.69
CA THR A 160 -6.32 12.06 -3.77
C THR A 160 -6.99 10.77 -4.24
N GLY A 161 -7.30 10.67 -5.55
CA GLY A 161 -7.88 9.46 -6.15
C GLY A 161 -6.99 8.22 -5.94
N ILE A 162 -5.68 8.35 -6.17
CA ILE A 162 -4.70 7.27 -5.95
C ILE A 162 -4.68 6.83 -4.47
N ASN A 163 -4.66 7.76 -3.51
CA ASN A 163 -4.70 7.42 -2.08
C ASN A 163 -5.99 6.70 -1.70
N LEU A 164 -7.13 7.15 -2.24
CA LEU A 164 -8.42 6.53 -1.98
C LEU A 164 -8.46 5.10 -2.52
N VAL A 165 -8.03 4.89 -3.77
CA VAL A 165 -7.92 3.55 -4.37
C VAL A 165 -6.94 2.67 -3.60
N ALA A 166 -5.79 3.20 -3.19
CA ALA A 166 -4.80 2.44 -2.42
C ALA A 166 -5.35 2.02 -1.04
N PHE A 167 -5.98 2.95 -0.32
CA PHE A 167 -6.55 2.68 1.00
C PHE A 167 -7.71 1.67 0.93
N PHE A 168 -8.76 1.99 0.17
CA PHE A 168 -9.92 1.11 0.06
C PHE A 168 -9.58 -0.19 -0.67
N GLY A 169 -8.74 -0.15 -1.70
CA GLY A 169 -8.25 -1.34 -2.39
C GLY A 169 -7.54 -2.30 -1.45
N THR A 170 -6.70 -1.79 -0.55
CA THR A 170 -6.04 -2.62 0.47
C THR A 170 -7.06 -3.23 1.44
N LEU A 171 -8.06 -2.46 1.89
CA LEU A 171 -9.12 -3.00 2.76
C LEU A 171 -9.91 -4.12 2.07
N TYR A 172 -10.27 -3.96 0.79
CA TYR A 172 -10.95 -4.99 0.02
C TYR A 172 -10.07 -6.21 -0.23
N ALA A 173 -8.76 -6.03 -0.47
CA ALA A 173 -7.81 -7.14 -0.56
C ALA A 173 -7.72 -7.91 0.77
N LEU A 174 -7.65 -7.21 1.92
CA LEU A 174 -7.66 -7.85 3.24
C LEU A 174 -8.93 -8.66 3.47
N ARG A 175 -10.11 -8.14 3.08
CA ARG A 175 -11.37 -8.87 3.15
C ARG A 175 -11.35 -10.14 2.30
N GLY A 176 -10.85 -10.07 1.07
CA GLY A 176 -10.72 -11.25 0.23
C GLY A 176 -9.66 -12.23 0.71
N GLY A 177 -8.61 -11.76 1.37
CA GLY A 177 -7.71 -12.60 2.16
C GLY A 177 -8.46 -13.38 3.24
N GLY A 178 -9.38 -12.73 3.95
CA GLY A 178 -10.30 -13.38 4.90
C GLY A 178 -11.15 -14.49 4.25
N VAL A 179 -11.71 -14.24 3.07
CA VAL A 179 -12.42 -15.27 2.27
C VAL A 179 -11.50 -16.43 1.93
N LEU A 180 -10.27 -16.13 1.49
CA LEU A 180 -9.30 -17.15 1.10
C LEU A 180 -8.89 -18.02 2.30
N THR A 181 -8.71 -17.44 3.49
CA THR A 181 -8.45 -18.21 4.73
C THR A 181 -9.61 -19.08 5.17
N TRP A 182 -10.83 -18.78 4.73
CA TRP A 182 -12.01 -19.63 4.98
C TRP A 182 -12.07 -20.81 4.02
N TYR A 183 -11.73 -20.60 2.74
CA TYR A 183 -11.72 -21.66 1.71
C TYR A 183 -10.49 -22.57 1.79
N ILE A 184 -9.33 -22.05 2.19
CA ILE A 184 -8.09 -22.84 2.32
C ILE A 184 -8.09 -23.54 3.69
N PRO A 185 -8.15 -24.88 3.76
CA PRO A 185 -7.97 -25.58 5.02
C PRO A 185 -6.53 -25.41 5.53
N ASP A 186 -6.31 -25.41 6.85
CA ASP A 186 -5.00 -25.13 7.47
C ASP A 186 -3.85 -26.00 6.90
N ARG A 187 -4.14 -27.26 6.58
CA ARG A 187 -3.19 -28.19 5.93
C ARG A 187 -2.78 -27.78 4.51
N ALA A 188 -3.61 -27.05 3.79
CA ALA A 188 -3.34 -26.54 2.45
C ALA A 188 -2.66 -25.16 2.48
N ALA A 189 -2.71 -24.43 3.59
CA ALA A 189 -2.05 -23.12 3.72
C ALA A 189 -0.53 -23.22 3.49
N VAL A 190 0.10 -24.30 4.00
CA VAL A 190 1.52 -24.58 3.76
C VAL A 190 1.81 -24.77 2.26
N TRP A 191 0.96 -25.53 1.56
CA TRP A 191 1.11 -25.74 0.11
C TRP A 191 0.91 -24.47 -0.70
N VAL A 192 0.03 -23.57 -0.26
CA VAL A 192 -0.16 -22.26 -0.89
C VAL A 192 1.06 -21.37 -0.68
N MET A 193 1.67 -21.35 0.51
CA MET A 193 2.94 -20.66 0.75
C MET A 193 4.07 -21.24 -0.11
N VAL A 194 4.18 -22.56 -0.21
CA VAL A 194 5.17 -23.23 -1.05
C VAL A 194 4.94 -22.89 -2.52
N GLY A 195 3.69 -22.91 -3.00
CA GLY A 195 3.33 -22.52 -4.36
C GLY A 195 3.71 -21.07 -4.67
N LEU A 196 3.41 -20.14 -3.75
CA LEU A 196 3.83 -18.74 -3.82
C LEU A 196 5.35 -18.61 -3.91
N LEU A 197 6.09 -19.34 -3.06
CA LEU A 197 7.56 -19.32 -3.04
C LEU A 197 8.15 -19.86 -4.35
N VAL A 198 7.57 -20.91 -4.92
CA VAL A 198 7.97 -21.48 -6.21
C VAL A 198 7.62 -20.55 -7.38
N LEU A 199 6.59 -19.73 -7.24
CA LEU A 199 6.19 -18.77 -8.27
C LEU A 199 7.14 -17.56 -8.35
N VAL A 200 7.81 -17.20 -7.25
CA VAL A 200 8.77 -16.09 -7.19
C VAL A 200 9.90 -16.20 -8.23
N PRO A 201 10.62 -17.33 -8.38
CA PRO A 201 11.66 -17.44 -9.41
C PRO A 201 11.11 -17.47 -10.85
N VAL A 202 9.83 -17.82 -11.04
CA VAL A 202 9.21 -17.94 -12.38
C VAL A 202 8.66 -16.60 -12.88
N LEU A 203 7.86 -15.92 -12.05
CA LEU A 203 7.18 -14.67 -12.42
C LEU A 203 7.89 -13.43 -11.87
N GLY A 204 8.78 -13.60 -10.89
CA GLY A 204 9.35 -12.50 -10.11
C GLY A 204 8.44 -12.07 -8.94
N PRO A 205 9.01 -11.54 -7.85
CA PRO A 205 8.28 -11.23 -6.62
C PRO A 205 7.20 -10.16 -6.81
N VAL A 206 7.42 -9.20 -7.71
CA VAL A 206 6.47 -8.11 -8.00
C VAL A 206 5.20 -8.66 -8.65
N TRP A 207 5.32 -9.49 -9.67
CA TRP A 207 4.16 -10.08 -10.35
C TRP A 207 3.38 -11.02 -9.43
N VAL A 208 4.09 -11.81 -8.63
CA VAL A 208 3.46 -12.64 -7.60
C VAL A 208 2.61 -11.80 -6.64
N LEU A 209 3.16 -10.68 -6.16
CA LEU A 209 2.44 -9.75 -5.31
C LEU A 209 1.23 -9.13 -6.03
N VAL A 210 1.40 -8.66 -7.26
CA VAL A 210 0.32 -8.08 -8.07
C VAL A 210 -0.79 -9.09 -8.30
N THR A 211 -0.47 -10.34 -8.64
CA THR A 211 -1.47 -11.40 -8.84
C THR A 211 -2.19 -11.70 -7.54
N LEU A 212 -1.47 -11.86 -6.43
CA LEU A 212 -2.07 -12.13 -5.12
C LEU A 212 -3.01 -11.00 -4.69
N LEU A 213 -2.57 -9.75 -4.80
CA LEU A 213 -3.39 -8.57 -4.50
C LEU A 213 -4.61 -8.49 -5.40
N THR A 214 -4.45 -8.77 -6.70
CA THR A 214 -5.56 -8.76 -7.65
C THR A 214 -6.61 -9.80 -7.29
N VAL A 215 -6.18 -11.06 -7.06
CA VAL A 215 -7.08 -12.17 -6.70
C VAL A 215 -7.81 -11.86 -5.39
N THR A 216 -7.07 -11.46 -4.36
CA THR A 216 -7.67 -11.15 -3.05
C THR A 216 -8.59 -9.93 -3.13
N PHE A 217 -8.23 -8.89 -3.86
CA PHE A 217 -9.09 -7.73 -4.08
C PHE A 217 -10.39 -8.12 -4.81
N THR A 218 -10.31 -8.86 -5.93
CA THR A 218 -11.50 -9.28 -6.68
C THR A 218 -12.42 -10.16 -5.83
N LEU A 219 -11.86 -11.07 -5.03
CA LEU A 219 -12.64 -11.89 -4.10
C LEU A 219 -13.32 -11.04 -3.02
N GLY A 220 -12.60 -10.12 -2.40
CA GLY A 220 -13.15 -9.25 -1.36
C GLY A 220 -14.20 -8.29 -1.88
N LEU A 221 -14.03 -7.80 -3.10
CA LEU A 221 -15.03 -6.97 -3.78
C LEU A 221 -16.27 -7.80 -4.14
N GLY A 222 -16.09 -8.98 -4.74
CA GLY A 222 -17.17 -9.91 -5.07
C GLY A 222 -17.99 -10.37 -3.87
N ASP A 223 -17.33 -10.54 -2.71
CA ASP A 223 -17.96 -10.89 -1.43
C ASP A 223 -18.95 -9.81 -0.92
N THR A 224 -18.90 -8.60 -1.49
CA THR A 224 -19.86 -7.52 -1.16
C THR A 224 -21.26 -7.84 -1.68
N TRP A 225 -21.37 -8.40 -2.89
CA TRP A 225 -22.66 -8.67 -3.54
C TRP A 225 -23.07 -10.15 -3.49
N ARG A 226 -22.09 -11.06 -3.52
CA ARG A 226 -22.30 -12.48 -3.28
C ARG A 226 -21.76 -12.79 -1.90
N ASP A 227 -22.64 -13.11 -0.96
CA ASP A 227 -22.18 -13.69 0.29
C ASP A 227 -21.69 -15.12 -0.02
N PHE A 228 -20.40 -15.26 -0.35
CA PHE A 228 -19.76 -16.54 -0.65
C PHE A 228 -19.73 -17.47 0.58
N ARG A 229 -20.21 -16.99 1.72
CA ARG A 229 -20.29 -17.68 3.01
C ARG A 229 -21.74 -18.01 3.39
N ALA A 230 -22.74 -17.38 2.75
CA ALA A 230 -24.15 -17.67 2.90
C ALA A 230 -24.48 -19.01 2.23
N GLY A 231 -24.30 -20.08 2.99
CA GLY A 231 -24.50 -21.46 2.55
C GLY A 231 -23.83 -22.49 3.47
N ALA A 232 -22.94 -22.06 4.36
CA ALA A 232 -22.35 -22.92 5.38
C ALA A 232 -23.02 -22.69 6.75
N GLU A 233 -24.30 -23.05 6.87
CA GLU A 233 -24.88 -23.30 8.18
C GLU A 233 -24.10 -24.44 8.87
N THR A 234 -23.52 -24.13 10.03
CA THR A 234 -23.19 -25.09 11.10
C THR A 234 -22.27 -26.27 10.76
N ARG A 235 -20.95 -26.06 10.75
CA ARG A 235 -20.07 -27.10 11.30
C ARG A 235 -20.16 -27.04 12.83
N ARG A 236 -21.23 -27.69 13.32
CA ARG A 236 -21.69 -28.07 14.67
C ARG A 236 -20.98 -27.46 15.91
N PRO A 237 -21.76 -27.08 16.95
CA PRO A 237 -21.20 -26.76 18.26
C PRO A 237 -20.54 -28.00 18.87
N TRP A 238 -19.33 -27.83 19.37
CA TRP A 238 -18.71 -28.80 20.27
C TRP A 238 -19.38 -28.61 21.64
N SER A 239 -20.25 -29.54 22.03
CA SER A 239 -20.63 -29.72 23.43
C SER A 239 -19.76 -30.82 24.04
N PRO A 240 -19.26 -30.64 25.28
CA PRO A 240 -18.47 -31.64 26.00
C PRO A 240 -19.25 -32.94 26.26
#